data_AF-L8LSP5-F1
#
_entry.id   AF-L8LSP5-F1
#
_cell.length_a   1.000
_cell.length_b   1.000
_cell.length_c   1.000
_cell.angle_alpha   90.00
_cell.angle_beta   90.00
_cell.angle_gamma   90.00
#
_symmetry.space_group_name_H-M   'P 1'
#
loop_
_entity.id
_entity.type
_entity.pdbx_description
1 polymer ?
#
loop_
_entity_poly.entity_id
_entity_poly.type
_entity_poly.pdbx_seq_one_letter_code
_entity_poly.pdbx_strand_id
1 'polypeptide(L)' 'FSGTRVKRGLYKTAKGWLINADCNGAANILRKVATQLGLSLVKVSREVLILPNRYHLFEVLSKSYRRNSTRATSLLYG' A
#
# COMPACT_ATOMS: atom_id res chain seq x y z
N PHE A 1 16.79 -8.62 14.14
CA PHE A 1 15.32 -8.46 14.13
C PHE A 1 14.77 -9.53 15.03
N SER A 2 14.16 -9.14 16.14
CA SER A 2 13.51 -10.05 17.09
C SER A 2 12.00 -9.98 16.89
N GLY A 3 11.37 -11.15 16.86
CA GLY A 3 9.94 -11.34 16.63
C GLY A 3 9.67 -12.73 16.04
N THR A 4 8.42 -13.16 16.10
CA THR A 4 8.03 -14.55 15.85
C THR A 4 6.95 -14.60 14.76
N ARG A 5 7.08 -15.55 13.83
CA ARG A 5 6.01 -15.87 12.89
C ARG A 5 4.91 -16.60 13.65
N VAL A 6 3.73 -15.99 13.74
CA VAL A 6 2.59 -16.57 14.47
C VAL A 6 1.91 -17.63 13.60
N LYS A 7 1.64 -17.28 12.33
CA LYS A 7 1.10 -18.17 11.30
C LYS A 7 1.48 -17.67 9.91
N ARG A 8 1.12 -18.41 8.86
CA ARG A 8 1.33 -17.93 7.47
C ARG A 8 0.66 -16.57 7.28
N GLY A 9 1.40 -15.62 6.70
CA GLY A 9 0.96 -14.24 6.50
C GLY A 9 0.99 -13.34 7.74
N LEU A 10 1.31 -13.83 8.95
CA LEU A 10 1.28 -13.04 10.18
C LEU A 10 2.57 -13.16 10.99
N TYR A 11 3.22 -12.02 11.24
CA TYR A 11 4.43 -11.88 12.04
C TYR A 11 4.19 -10.94 13.23
N LYS A 12 4.66 -11.34 14.41
CA LYS A 12 4.63 -10.52 15.63
C LYS A 12 6.03 -9.99 15.92
N THR A 13 6.21 -8.69 15.96
CA THR A 13 7.48 -8.06 16.32
C THR A 13 7.76 -8.23 17.82
N ALA A 14 9.01 -8.03 18.26
CA ALA A 14 9.34 -8.01 19.69
C ALA A 14 8.60 -6.92 20.48
N LYS A 15 8.17 -5.84 19.82
CA LYS A 15 7.31 -4.80 20.41
C LYS A 15 5.83 -5.19 20.49
N GLY A 16 5.48 -6.40 20.04
CA GLY A 16 4.11 -6.90 20.05
C GLY A 16 3.26 -6.51 18.83
N TRP A 17 3.82 -5.81 17.84
CA TRP A 17 3.07 -5.41 16.65
C TRP A 17 2.84 -6.57 15.71
N LEU A 18 1.63 -6.65 15.17
CA LEU A 18 1.25 -7.62 14.16
C LEU A 18 1.41 -7.00 12.76
N ILE A 19 2.25 -7.61 11.95
CA ILE A 19 2.49 -7.18 10.56
C ILE A 19 2.44 -8.38 9.63
N ASN A 20 2.26 -8.12 8.33
CA ASN A 20 2.32 -9.17 7.33
C ASN A 20 3.73 -9.79 7.29
N ALA A 21 3.80 -11.11 7.30
CA ALA A 21 5.07 -11.83 7.35
C ALA A 21 5.93 -11.65 6.09
N ASP A 22 5.31 -11.57 4.92
CA ASP A 22 5.99 -11.39 3.64
C ASP A 22 6.50 -9.94 3.50
N CYS A 23 5.72 -8.96 3.97
CA CYS A 23 6.19 -7.57 4.08
C CYS A 23 7.39 -7.44 5.02
N ASN A 24 7.38 -8.13 6.17
CA ASN A 24 8.53 -8.17 7.07
C ASN A 24 9.76 -8.80 6.39
N GLY A 25 9.56 -9.86 5.61
CA GLY A 25 10.60 -10.48 4.78
C GLY A 25 11.20 -9.51 3.76
N ALA A 26 10.36 -8.86 2.96
CA ALA A 26 10.77 -7.87 1.97
C ALA A 26 11.54 -6.70 2.59
N ALA A 27 11.04 -6.15 3.70
CA ALA A 27 11.71 -5.08 4.44
C ALA A 27 13.09 -5.50 4.97
N ASN A 28 13.24 -6.76 5.38
CA ASN A 28 14.53 -7.30 5.82
C ASN A 28 15.54 -7.43 4.68
N ILE A 29 15.11 -7.83 3.49
CA ILE A 29 15.96 -7.90 2.30
C ILE A 29 16.39 -6.48 1.88
N LEU A 30 15.44 -5.56 1.76
CA LEU A 30 15.72 -4.16 1.37
C LEU A 30 16.78 -3.52 2.29
N ARG A 31 16.64 -3.71 3.60
CA ARG A 31 17.60 -3.17 4.57
C ARG A 31 18.99 -3.82 4.44
N LYS A 32 19.09 -5.12 4.19
CA LYS A 32 20.38 -5.80 3.97
C LYS A 32 21.10 -5.20 2.76
N VAL A 33 20.41 -5.09 1.63
CA VAL A 33 20.96 -4.52 0.40
C VAL A 33 21.37 -3.05 0.60
N ALA A 34 20.51 -2.25 1.23
CA ALA A 34 20.82 -0.85 1.52
C ALA A 34 22.08 -0.70 2.39
N THR A 35 22.25 -1.58 3.37
CA THR A 35 23.44 -1.57 4.24
C THR A 35 24.69 -2.02 3.49
N GLN A 36 24.60 -3.09 2.70
CA GLN A 36 25.72 -3.65 1.95
C GLN A 36 26.24 -2.70 0.85
N LEU A 37 25.35 -1.94 0.23
CA LEU A 37 25.68 -1.02 -0.87
C LEU A 37 25.77 0.45 -0.44
N GLY A 38 25.55 0.77 0.84
CA GLY A 38 25.55 2.14 1.34
C GLY A 38 24.46 3.03 0.72
N LEU A 39 23.33 2.44 0.31
CA LEU A 39 22.25 3.16 -0.38
C LEU A 39 21.30 3.85 0.60
N SER A 40 20.92 5.09 0.29
CA SER A 40 19.82 5.77 0.98
C SER A 40 18.50 5.50 0.26
N LEU A 41 17.61 4.73 0.89
CA LEU A 41 16.30 4.41 0.34
C LEU A 41 15.24 5.49 0.62
N VAL A 42 15.57 6.55 1.37
CA VAL A 42 14.60 7.55 1.85
C VAL A 42 13.81 8.20 0.71
N LYS A 43 14.48 8.60 -0.37
CA LYS A 43 13.82 9.24 -1.52
C LYS A 43 12.87 8.27 -2.22
N VAL A 44 13.35 7.09 -2.59
CA VAL A 44 12.55 6.07 -3.28
C VAL A 44 11.35 5.62 -2.44
N SER A 45 11.56 5.38 -1.14
CA SER A 45 10.47 5.02 -0.24
C SER A 45 9.40 6.12 -0.13
N ARG A 46 9.79 7.40 -0.12
CA ARG A 46 8.85 8.52 -0.11
C ARG A 46 8.03 8.57 -1.40
N GLU A 47 8.66 8.48 -2.56
CA GLU A 47 7.96 8.51 -3.85
C GLU A 47 6.91 7.38 -3.94
N VAL A 48 7.26 6.17 -3.51
CA VAL A 48 6.32 5.03 -3.51
C VAL A 48 5.13 5.26 -2.57
N LEU A 49 5.35 5.87 -1.40
CA LEU A 49 4.30 6.09 -0.40
C LEU A 49 3.41 7.31 -0.69
N ILE A 50 3.92 8.30 -1.44
CA ILE A 50 3.20 9.54 -1.76
C ILE A 50 2.45 9.42 -3.11
N LEU A 51 2.83 8.47 -3.96
CA LEU A 51 2.19 8.26 -5.26
C LEU A 51 0.66 8.12 -5.11
N PRO A 52 -0.16 9.00 -5.73
CA PRO A 52 -1.60 8.86 -5.68
C PRO A 52 -2.02 7.55 -6.36
N ASN A 53 -2.90 6.81 -5.68
CA ASN A 53 -3.51 5.62 -6.27
C ASN A 53 -4.29 6.02 -7.52
N ARG A 54 -3.94 5.41 -8.65
CA ARG A 54 -4.67 5.58 -9.91
C ARG A 54 -5.84 4.60 -9.94
N TYR A 55 -7.05 5.14 -9.85
CA TYR A 55 -8.27 4.35 -9.97
C TYR A 55 -8.87 4.54 -11.36
N HIS A 56 -9.14 3.43 -12.05
CA HIS A 56 -9.92 3.48 -13.28
C HIS A 56 -11.41 3.62 -12.92
N LEU A 57 -11.96 4.81 -13.11
CA LEU A 57 -13.32 5.17 -12.69
C LEU A 57 -14.38 4.23 -13.29
N PHE A 58 -14.18 3.76 -14.53
CA PHE A 58 -15.17 2.93 -15.22
C PHE A 58 -15.12 1.44 -14.83
N GLU A 59 -14.02 0.99 -14.22
CA GLU A 59 -13.87 -0.38 -13.71
C GLU A 59 -14.20 -0.48 -12.22
N VAL A 60 -13.72 0.48 -11.43
CA VAL A 60 -13.79 0.41 -9.96
C VAL A 60 -15.14 0.91 -9.42
N LEU A 61 -15.75 1.92 -10.06
CA LEU A 61 -17.00 2.48 -9.57
C LEU A 61 -18.19 1.60 -9.97
N SER A 62 -19.08 1.35 -9.02
CA SER A 62 -20.30 0.58 -9.26
C SER A 62 -21.18 1.21 -10.35
N LYS A 63 -21.97 0.39 -11.05
CA LYS A 63 -22.98 0.86 -12.03
C LYS A 63 -23.96 1.88 -11.42
N SER A 64 -24.21 1.81 -10.10
CA SER A 64 -25.06 2.76 -9.39
C SER A 64 -24.39 4.13 -9.29
N TYR A 65 -23.11 4.17 -8.87
CA TYR A 65 -22.35 5.42 -8.77
C TYR A 65 -22.25 6.14 -10.12
N ARG A 66 -21.98 5.39 -11.21
CA ARG A 66 -21.94 5.96 -12.57
C ARG A 66 -23.26 6.61 -12.99
N ARG A 67 -24.39 5.92 -12.76
CA ARG A 67 -25.74 6.44 -13.07
C ARG A 67 -26.11 7.65 -12.22
N ASN A 68 -25.73 7.67 -10.94
CA ASN A 68 -26.00 8.82 -10.08
C ASN A 68 -25.12 10.03 -10.47
N SER A 69 -23.86 9.81 -10.86
CA SER A 69 -23.00 10.88 -11.37
C SER A 69 -23.55 11.49 -12.65
N THR A 70 -24.03 10.69 -13.61
CA THR A 70 -24.62 11.22 -14.85
C THR A 70 -25.93 11.96 -14.59
N ARG A 71 -26.79 11.45 -13.69
CA ARG A 71 -28.03 12.12 -13.28
C ARG A 71 -27.77 13.44 -12.56
N ALA A 72 -26.76 13.50 -11.68
CA ALA A 72 -26.38 14.73 -11.00
C ALA A 72 -25.90 15.78 -12.01
N THR A 73 -25.07 15.39 -12.99
CA THR A 73 -24.65 16.29 -14.07
C THR A 73 -25.84 16.78 -14.90
N SER A 74 -26.77 15.90 -15.29
CA SER A 74 -27.94 16.34 -16.09
C SER A 74 -28.87 17.30 -15.33
N LEU A 75 -28.92 17.23 -14.00
CA LEU A 75 -29.73 18.13 -13.17
C LEU A 75 -29.06 19.50 -12.93
N LEU A 76 -27.74 19.58 -13.04
CA LEU A 76 -26.99 20.83 -12.83
C LEU A 76 -26.86 21.67 -14.11
N TYR A 77 -27.03 21.06 -15.27
CA TYR A 77 -26.89 21.69 -16.59
C TYR A 77 -28.17 21.62 -17.44
N GLY A 78 -29.30 21.28 -16.82
CA GLY A 78 -30.62 21.21 -17.45
C GLY A 78 -31.59 22.22 -16.87
#